data_AF-A0A3N5WEA5-F1
#
_entry.id   AF-A0A3N5WEA5-F1
#
_cell.length_a   1.000
_cell.length_b   1.000
_cell.length_c   1.000
_cell.angle_alpha   90.00
_cell.angle_beta   90.00
_cell.angle_gamma   90.00
#
_symmetry.space_group_name_H-M   'P 1'
#
loop_
_entity.id
_entity.type
_entity.pdbx_description
1 polymer ?
#
loop_
_entity_poly.entity_id
_entity_poly.type
_entity_poly.pdbx_seq_one_letter_code
_entity_poly.pdbx_strand_id
1 'polypeptide(L)'
;MAAGKTGWEDCKGIARAILHDRAARRKVIGRMLLAALLVMAAGLWLVDGWLASSPWLFLLWWGGCAALTCLVMLFAVYDALAVVREEGGKRR
;
A
#
# COMPACT_ATOMS: atom_id res chain seq x y z
N MET A 1 -26.10 22.03 23.93
CA MET A 1 -25.85 20.58 23.80
C MET A 1 -25.09 20.37 22.51
N ALA A 2 -23.82 19.96 22.60
CA ALA A 2 -22.93 19.85 21.45
C ALA A 2 -23.38 18.72 20.54
N ALA A 3 -23.71 19.06 19.29
CA ALA A 3 -24.01 18.10 18.24
C ALA A 3 -22.78 17.20 18.03
N GLY A 4 -22.94 15.89 18.27
CA GLY A 4 -21.89 14.91 18.07
C GLY A 4 -21.40 14.93 16.63
N LYS A 5 -20.16 15.37 16.42
CA LYS A 5 -19.41 15.07 15.20
C LYS A 5 -19.36 13.55 15.07
N THR A 6 -20.11 13.03 14.12
CA THR A 6 -20.20 11.59 13.87
C THR A 6 -18.88 11.14 13.25
N GLY A 7 -18.32 10.01 13.69
CA GLY A 7 -17.00 9.53 13.25
C GLY A 7 -16.83 9.38 11.72
N TRP A 8 -17.92 9.44 10.94
CA TRP A 8 -17.90 9.54 9.48
C TRP A 8 -17.26 10.84 8.95
N GLU A 9 -17.52 11.98 9.60
CA GLU A 9 -16.92 13.27 9.22
C GLU A 9 -15.42 13.30 9.53
N ASP A 10 -15.02 12.70 10.65
CA ASP A 10 -13.61 12.54 11.03
C ASP A 10 -12.87 11.59 10.07
N CYS A 11 -13.49 10.47 9.67
CA CYS A 11 -12.94 9.56 8.66
C CYS A 11 -12.77 10.25 7.30
N LYS A 12 -13.73 11.08 6.86
CA LYS A 12 -13.58 11.90 5.65
C LYS A 12 -12.48 12.94 5.79
N GLY A 13 -12.38 13.61 6.95
CA GLY A 13 -11.33 14.60 7.23
C GLY A 13 -9.94 14.00 7.18
N ILE A 14 -9.74 12.83 7.81
CA ILE A 14 -8.49 12.07 7.78
C ILE A 14 -8.20 11.56 6.37
N ALA A 15 -9.18 11.01 5.67
CA ALA A 15 -9.01 10.57 4.28
C ALA A 15 -8.57 11.74 3.39
N ARG A 16 -9.20 12.92 3.55
CA ARG A 16 -8.88 14.13 2.78
C ARG A 16 -7.51 14.70 3.14
N ALA A 17 -7.12 14.66 4.41
CA ALA A 17 -5.79 15.09 4.88
C ALA A 17 -4.67 14.16 4.37
N ILE A 18 -4.88 12.83 4.42
CA ILE A 18 -3.96 11.84 3.87
C ILE A 18 -3.87 11.96 2.34
N LEU A 19 -5.00 12.22 1.66
CA LEU A 19 -5.03 12.44 0.21
C LEU A 19 -4.33 13.75 -0.21
N HIS A 20 -4.26 14.75 0.66
CA HIS A 20 -3.64 16.05 0.33
C HIS A 20 -2.15 16.12 0.75
N ASP A 21 -1.73 15.32 1.74
CA ASP A 21 -0.35 15.29 2.19
C ASP A 21 0.49 14.27 1.41
N ARG A 22 1.32 14.78 0.49
CA ARG A 22 2.29 14.01 -0.30
C ARG A 22 3.24 13.18 0.57
N ALA A 23 3.54 13.61 1.80
CA ALA A 23 4.36 12.84 2.73
C ALA A 23 3.58 11.67 3.33
N ALA A 24 2.29 11.86 3.63
CA ALA A 24 1.43 10.80 4.14
C ALA A 24 1.20 9.69 3.10
N ARG A 25 0.90 10.03 1.84
CA ARG A 25 0.73 9.03 0.75
C ARG A 25 1.99 8.18 0.56
N ARG A 26 3.15 8.82 0.44
CA ARG A 26 4.45 8.12 0.30
C ARG A 26 4.77 7.25 1.51
N LYS A 27 4.40 7.66 2.73
CA LYS A 27 4.61 6.87 3.95
C LYS A 27 3.75 5.61 3.96
N VAL A 28 2.51 5.69 3.48
CA VAL A 28 1.61 4.52 3.35
C VAL A 28 2.17 3.54 2.33
N ILE A 29 2.55 4.02 1.14
CA ILE A 29 3.15 3.17 0.09
C ILE A 29 4.46 2.53 0.58
N GLY A 30 5.32 3.30 1.27
CA GLY A 30 6.55 2.78 1.85
C GLY A 30 6.30 1.68 2.89
N ARG A 31 5.27 1.82 3.74
CA ARG A 31 4.87 0.77 4.69
C ARG A 31 4.34 -0.48 3.97
N MET A 32 3.55 -0.31 2.91
CA MET A 32 3.04 -1.45 2.12
C MET A 32 4.18 -2.18 1.41
N LEU A 33 5.15 -1.45 0.85
CA LEU A 33 6.35 -2.02 0.26
C LEU A 33 7.16 -2.80 1.30
N LEU A 34 7.39 -2.23 2.48
CA LEU A 34 8.11 -2.91 3.56
C LEU A 34 7.39 -4.20 3.97
N ALA A 35 6.06 -4.15 4.12
CA ALA A 35 5.26 -5.34 4.42
C ALA A 35 5.41 -6.41 3.32
N ALA A 36 5.37 -6.04 2.04
CA ALA A 36 5.57 -6.96 0.93
C ALA A 36 6.95 -7.63 0.96
N LEU A 37 8.01 -6.85 1.25
CA LEU A 37 9.37 -7.37 1.40
C LEU A 37 9.49 -8.35 2.57
N LEU A 38 8.84 -8.06 3.70
CA LEU A 38 8.82 -8.95 4.86
C LEU A 38 8.11 -10.27 4.57
N VAL A 39 6.98 -10.23 3.85
CA VAL A 39 6.24 -11.44 3.44
C VAL A 39 7.11 -12.28 2.49
N MET A 40 7.81 -11.64 1.55
CA MET A 40 8.69 -12.33 0.62
C MET A 40 9.89 -12.97 1.34
N ALA A 41 10.51 -12.23 2.27
CA ALA A 41 11.60 -12.73 3.13
C ALA A 41 11.14 -13.92 4.00
N ALA A 42 9.94 -13.84 4.57
CA ALA A 42 9.36 -14.95 5.33
C ALA A 42 9.16 -16.19 4.44
N GLY A 43 8.66 -15.98 3.21
CA GLY A 43 8.52 -17.02 2.19
C GLY A 43 9.82 -17.79 1.92
N LEU A 44 10.93 -17.06 1.87
CA LEU A 44 12.23 -17.60 1.49
C LEU A 44 12.99 -18.24 2.66
N TRP A 45 12.85 -17.71 3.88
CA TRP A 45 13.66 -18.15 5.02
C TRP A 45 12.88 -18.90 6.10
N LEU A 46 11.65 -18.51 6.39
CA LEU A 46 10.90 -19.05 7.53
C LEU A 46 10.02 -20.23 7.13
N VAL A 47 9.39 -20.16 5.94
CA VAL A 47 8.37 -21.13 5.53
C VAL A 47 8.75 -21.95 4.30
N ASP A 48 10.00 -21.87 3.83
CA ASP A 48 10.47 -22.57 2.61
C ASP A 48 10.18 -24.09 2.66
N GLY A 49 10.52 -24.76 3.77
CA GLY A 49 10.22 -26.18 3.95
C GLY A 49 8.72 -26.52 3.95
N TRP A 50 7.87 -25.59 4.41
CA TRP A 50 6.42 -25.74 4.35
C TRP A 50 5.90 -25.53 2.94
N LEU A 51 6.44 -24.56 2.20
CA LEU A 51 6.10 -24.36 0.78
C LEU A 51 6.52 -25.54 -0.10
N ALA A 52 7.67 -26.16 0.20
CA ALA A 52 8.18 -27.31 -0.54
C ALA A 52 7.29 -28.56 -0.40
N SER A 53 6.40 -28.61 0.60
CA SER A 53 5.50 -29.75 0.83
C SER A 53 4.40 -29.92 -0.23
N SER A 54 4.03 -28.84 -0.93
CA SER A 54 2.97 -28.89 -1.94
C SER A 54 3.17 -27.82 -3.01
N PRO A 55 3.17 -28.19 -4.30
CA PRO A 55 3.25 -27.24 -5.41
C PRO A 55 2.14 -26.17 -5.37
N TRP A 56 0.95 -26.53 -4.86
CA TRP A 56 -0.17 -25.60 -4.75
C TRP A 56 0.06 -24.52 -3.69
N LEU A 57 0.67 -24.87 -2.55
CA LEU A 57 1.03 -23.90 -1.51
C LEU A 57 2.11 -22.96 -2.02
N PHE A 58 3.10 -23.49 -2.74
CA PHE A 58 4.13 -22.69 -3.40
C PHE A 58 3.49 -21.67 -4.36
N LEU A 59 2.63 -22.11 -5.28
CA LEU A 59 1.95 -21.22 -6.23
C LEU A 59 1.07 -20.18 -5.55
N LEU A 60 0.33 -20.55 -4.51
CA LEU A 60 -0.55 -19.64 -3.80
C LEU A 60 0.25 -18.58 -3.03
N TRP A 61 1.33 -18.97 -2.36
CA TRP A 61 2.19 -18.05 -1.63
C TRP A 61 2.93 -17.07 -2.55
N TRP A 62 3.65 -17.59 -3.55
CA TRP A 62 4.43 -16.76 -4.46
C TRP A 62 3.52 -15.97 -5.42
N GLY A 63 2.39 -16.54 -5.83
CA GLY A 63 1.35 -15.83 -6.56
C GLY A 63 0.75 -14.68 -5.75
N GLY A 64 0.52 -14.89 -4.45
CA GLY A 64 0.12 -13.84 -3.51
C GLY A 64 1.17 -12.74 -3.38
N CYS A 65 2.45 -13.11 -3.25
CA CYS A 65 3.57 -12.15 -3.21
C CYS A 65 3.65 -11.33 -4.51
N ALA A 66 3.49 -11.98 -5.67
CA ALA A 66 3.47 -11.32 -6.97
C ALA A 66 2.30 -10.34 -7.08
N ALA A 67 1.09 -10.75 -6.69
CA ALA A 67 -0.09 -9.91 -6.69
C ALA A 67 0.07 -8.69 -5.77
N LEU A 68 0.59 -8.89 -4.56
CA LEU A 68 0.89 -7.81 -3.61
C LEU A 68 1.91 -6.82 -4.19
N THR A 69 2.96 -7.33 -4.84
CA THR A 69 3.98 -6.50 -5.49
C THR A 69 3.38 -5.68 -6.64
N CYS A 70 2.52 -6.29 -7.47
CA CYS A 70 1.79 -5.58 -8.51
C CYS A 70 0.90 -4.46 -7.94
N LEU A 71 0.19 -4.72 -6.82
CA LEU A 71 -0.62 -3.71 -6.16
C LEU A 71 0.23 -2.53 -5.65
N VAL A 72 1.36 -2.82 -4.99
CA VAL A 72 2.29 -1.77 -4.53
C VAL A 72 2.83 -0.95 -5.71
N MET A 73 3.15 -1.61 -6.82
CA MET A 73 3.61 -0.94 -8.03
C MET A 73 2.53 -0.02 -8.62
N LEU A 74 1.27 -0.47 -8.69
CA LEU A 74 0.15 0.37 -9.12
C LEU A 74 -0.03 1.61 -8.22
N PHE A 75 0.05 1.45 -6.91
CA PHE A 75 -0.01 2.58 -5.98
C PHE A 75 1.17 3.54 -6.14
N ALA A 76 2.38 3.02 -6.39
CA ALA A 76 3.55 3.85 -6.64
C ALA A 76 3.40 4.67 -7.94
N VAL A 77 2.88 4.06 -9.02
CA VAL A 77 2.57 4.77 -10.26
C VAL A 77 1.50 5.83 -10.04
N TYR A 78 0.43 5.51 -9.30
CA TYR A 78 -0.61 6.48 -8.96
C TYR A 78 -0.04 7.68 -8.18
N ASP A 79 0.81 7.45 -7.18
CA ASP A 79 1.43 8.55 -6.42
C ASP A 79 2.35 9.41 -7.32
N ALA A 80 3.11 8.79 -8.23
CA ALA A 80 3.92 9.51 -9.20
C ALA A 80 3.07 10.39 -10.13
N LEU A 81 1.95 9.86 -10.66
CA LEU A 81 1.02 10.62 -11.50
C LEU A 81 0.33 11.75 -10.73
N ALA A 82 -0.06 11.51 -9.48
CA ALA A 82 -0.65 12.52 -8.61
C ALA A 82 0.32 13.68 -8.36
N VAL A 83 1.60 13.37 -8.12
CA VAL A 83 2.68 14.36 -7.98
C VAL A 83 2.86 15.19 -9.25
N VAL A 84 2.94 14.55 -10.42
CA VAL A 84 3.10 15.27 -11.69
C VAL A 84 1.92 16.23 -11.93
N ARG A 85 0.70 15.83 -11.57
CA ARG A 85 -0.48 16.70 -11.67
C ARG A 85 -0.42 17.89 -10.71
N GLU A 86 0.04 17.68 -9.48
CA GLU A 86 0.25 18.76 -8.48
C GLU A 86 1.29 19.78 -8.96
N GLU A 87 2.39 19.31 -9.58
CA GLU A 87 3.48 20.15 -10.08
C GLU A 87 3.10 20.88 -11.39
N GLY A 88 2.32 20.23 -12.26
CA GLY A 88 1.80 20.83 -13.49
C GLY A 88 0.77 21.94 -13.27
N GLY A 89 -0.06 21.84 -12.22
CA GLY A 89 -1.03 22.88 -11.85
C GLY A 89 -0.39 24.13 -11.23
N LYS A 90 0.81 24.02 -10.65
CA LYS A 90 1.58 25.15 -10.10
C LYS A 90 2.32 25.97 -11.14
N ARG A 91 2.45 25.45 -12.37
CA ARG A 91 3.22 26.07 -13.47
C ARG A 91 2.36 26.93 -14.41
N ARG A 92 1.05 27.03 -14.15
CA ARG A 92 0.09 27.85 -14.91
C ARG A 92 -0.46 28.98 -14.05
#